data_AF-A0A165X7T2-F1
#
_entry.id   AF-A0A165X7T2-F1
#
_cell.length_a   1.000
_cell.length_b   1.000
_cell.length_c   1.000
_cell.angle_alpha   90.00
_cell.angle_beta   90.00
_cell.angle_gamma   90.00
#
_symmetry.space_group_name_H-M   'P 1'
#
loop_
_entity.id
_entity.type
_entity.pdbx_description
1 polymer ?
#
loop_
_entity_poly.entity_id
_entity_poly.type
_entity_poly.pdbx_seq_one_letter_code
_entity_poly.pdbx_strand_id
1 'polypeptide(L)'
;MPRSDQACLTPRVALRETSTDNPPAVIVPLENDDPTRGDQKRALGRKRDEREQETDEESRRETKRQRLEDAREARLRALADREEEYHDDERAQEIDEPDESILNLMSRTAKHLLTSPNPIQLEARILANHGSDPRFAFLRGKWKEKWDEAKMKAKKERDDERARQSASAALGAVGGYESD
;
A
#
# COMPACT_ATOMS: atom_id res chain seq x y z
N MET A 1 -22.96 33.55 39.59
CA MET A 1 -23.56 34.78 40.19
C MET A 1 -22.88 34.92 41.55
N PRO A 2 -21.92 35.87 41.75
CA PRO A 2 -22.01 37.34 41.62
C PRO A 2 -21.10 37.88 40.49
N ARG A 3 -21.32 39.01 39.78
CA ARG A 3 -21.66 40.43 40.03
C ARG A 3 -20.46 41.36 40.27
N SER A 4 -20.50 42.46 39.50
CA SER A 4 -19.82 43.76 39.64
C SER A 4 -18.50 43.90 38.88
N ASP A 5 -18.49 44.60 37.74
CA ASP A 5 -18.52 46.07 37.56
C ASP A 5 -17.20 46.73 37.97
N GLN A 6 -16.47 47.27 36.99
CA GLN A 6 -16.18 48.71 36.97
C GLN A 6 -15.45 49.14 35.69
N ALA A 7 -16.12 50.04 34.97
CA ALA A 7 -15.55 50.93 33.98
C ALA A 7 -14.68 51.99 34.68
N CYS A 8 -13.64 52.47 34.00
CA CYS A 8 -13.01 53.75 34.31
C CYS A 8 -12.79 54.50 32.99
N LEU A 9 -13.67 55.48 32.76
CA LEU A 9 -13.53 56.54 31.77
C LEU A 9 -12.42 57.51 32.21
N THR A 10 -11.69 58.01 31.20
CA THR A 10 -11.01 59.32 30.97
C THR A 10 -10.75 60.29 32.15
N PRO A 11 -9.76 61.18 31.99
CA PRO A 11 -10.20 62.55 31.70
C PRO A 11 -9.40 63.31 30.65
N ARG A 12 -10.15 64.27 30.11
CA ARG A 12 -9.91 65.34 29.15
C ARG A 12 -9.54 66.62 29.92
N VAL A 13 -8.47 67.31 29.54
CA VAL A 13 -8.20 68.74 29.83
C VAL A 13 -7.27 69.22 28.70
N ALA A 14 -7.66 70.01 27.69
CA ALA A 14 -8.28 71.33 27.60
C ALA A 14 -7.29 72.52 27.68
N LEU A 15 -7.33 73.33 26.61
CA LEU A 15 -6.98 74.77 26.50
C LEU A 15 -5.47 75.08 26.41
N ARG A 16 -4.98 76.06 25.64
CA ARG A 16 -5.60 77.31 25.17
C ARG A 16 -4.78 77.93 24.03
N GLU A 17 -5.45 78.81 23.32
CA GLU A 17 -5.07 79.64 22.16
C GLU A 17 -3.84 80.53 22.40
N THR A 18 -3.14 80.92 21.33
CA THR A 18 -2.81 82.33 21.05
C THR A 18 -2.27 82.53 19.62
N SER A 19 -2.61 83.72 19.09
CA SER A 19 -1.79 84.57 18.23
C SER A 19 -1.80 84.38 16.72
N THR A 20 -2.48 85.34 16.09
CA THR A 20 -2.25 85.98 14.80
C THR A 20 -0.77 86.02 14.37
N ASP A 21 -0.47 85.58 13.14
CA ASP A 21 0.39 86.31 12.20
C ASP A 21 0.33 85.69 10.78
N ASN A 22 0.17 86.56 9.79
CA ASN A 22 0.17 86.22 8.35
C ASN A 22 1.56 86.49 7.78
N PRO A 23 2.21 85.51 7.12
CA PRO A 23 3.09 85.88 6.00
C PRO A 23 3.00 84.87 4.81
N PRO A 24 3.65 85.16 3.66
CA PRO A 24 3.04 85.18 2.33
C PRO A 24 3.14 83.84 1.57
N ALA A 25 2.47 83.79 0.41
CA ALA A 25 2.46 82.72 -0.57
C ALA A 25 3.78 81.90 -0.62
N VAL A 26 3.73 80.69 -0.08
CA VAL A 26 4.79 79.68 -0.25
C VAL A 26 4.45 78.90 -1.51
N ILE A 27 5.28 79.10 -2.53
CA ILE A 27 5.41 78.23 -3.69
C ILE A 27 5.59 76.80 -3.16
N VAL A 28 4.63 75.92 -3.42
CA VAL A 28 4.79 74.49 -3.20
C VAL A 28 5.89 74.03 -4.15
N PRO A 29 7.08 73.59 -3.69
CA PRO A 29 7.95 72.83 -4.55
C PRO A 29 7.22 71.53 -4.79
N LEU A 30 6.93 71.26 -6.05
CA LEU A 30 6.50 69.96 -6.52
C LEU A 30 7.65 68.98 -6.23
N GLU A 31 7.73 68.45 -5.01
CA GLU A 31 8.58 67.32 -4.66
C GLU A 31 7.97 66.06 -5.29
N ASN A 32 8.03 66.02 -6.62
CA ASN A 32 8.13 64.75 -7.32
C ASN A 32 9.61 64.35 -7.18
N ASP A 33 9.92 63.59 -6.14
CA ASP A 33 11.14 62.78 -6.09
C ASP A 33 11.07 61.74 -7.21
N ASP A 34 11.36 62.17 -8.44
CA ASP A 34 11.64 61.27 -9.53
C ASP A 34 12.92 60.49 -9.15
N PRO A 35 12.83 59.16 -8.95
CA PRO A 35 13.98 58.37 -8.54
C PRO A 35 15.08 58.58 -9.57
N THR A 36 16.22 59.10 -9.13
CA THR A 36 17.32 59.46 -10.03
C THR A 36 17.69 58.26 -10.89
N ARG A 37 18.21 58.50 -12.10
CA ARG A 37 18.62 57.46 -13.06
C ARG A 37 19.56 56.40 -12.45
N GLY A 38 20.27 56.72 -11.37
CA GLY A 38 21.06 55.78 -10.57
C GLY A 38 20.24 54.82 -9.72
N ASP A 39 19.12 55.28 -9.15
CA ASP A 39 18.22 54.48 -8.32
C ASP A 39 17.37 53.52 -9.14
N GLN A 40 16.96 53.92 -10.34
CA GLN A 40 16.29 53.03 -11.29
C GLN A 40 17.20 51.88 -11.74
N LYS A 41 18.49 52.16 -12.00
CA LYS A 41 19.47 51.11 -12.33
C LYS A 41 19.71 50.15 -11.16
N ARG A 42 19.78 50.64 -9.93
CA ARG A 42 19.90 49.81 -8.71
C ARG A 42 18.66 48.96 -8.43
N ALA A 43 17.47 49.49 -8.71
CA ALA A 43 16.21 48.75 -8.59
C ALA A 43 16.10 47.63 -9.63
N LEU A 44 16.54 47.86 -10.87
CA LEU A 44 16.58 46.82 -11.90
C LEU A 44 17.64 45.74 -11.62
N GLY A 45 18.79 46.12 -11.05
CA GLY A 45 19.80 45.15 -10.58
C GLY A 45 19.23 44.22 -9.50
N ARG A 46 18.57 44.78 -8.47
CA ARG A 46 17.92 43.97 -7.42
C ARG A 46 16.86 43.01 -7.96
N LYS A 47 16.00 43.47 -8.87
CA LYS A 47 14.99 42.61 -9.51
C LYS A 47 15.61 41.47 -10.34
N ARG A 48 16.79 41.71 -10.94
CA ARG A 48 17.53 40.68 -11.67
C ARG A 48 18.11 39.66 -10.69
N ASP A 49 18.76 40.11 -9.63
CA ASP A 49 19.34 39.24 -8.61
C ASP A 49 18.27 38.42 -7.88
N GLU A 50 17.08 38.99 -7.65
CA GLU A 50 15.91 38.30 -7.08
C GLU A 50 15.38 37.21 -8.01
N ARG A 51 15.28 37.49 -9.32
CA ARG A 51 14.85 36.50 -10.32
C ARG A 51 15.88 35.37 -10.46
N GLU A 52 17.17 35.69 -10.43
CA GLU A 52 18.24 34.68 -10.47
C GLU A 52 18.20 33.80 -9.21
N GLN A 53 17.99 34.39 -8.02
CA GLN A 53 17.80 33.63 -6.78
C GLN A 53 16.55 32.73 -6.82
N GLU A 54 15.43 33.21 -7.37
CA GLU A 54 14.21 32.41 -7.52
C GLU A 54 14.44 31.19 -8.43
N THR A 55 15.17 31.37 -9.54
CA THR A 55 15.51 30.28 -10.48
C THR A 55 16.47 29.24 -9.88
N ASP A 56 17.40 29.68 -9.02
CA ASP A 56 18.32 28.79 -8.31
C ASP A 56 17.57 27.99 -7.22
N GLU A 57 16.65 28.63 -6.51
CA GLU A 57 15.79 27.95 -5.55
C GLU A 57 14.86 26.94 -6.21
N GLU A 58 14.25 27.29 -7.34
CA GLU A 58 13.42 26.39 -8.13
C GLU A 58 14.23 25.18 -8.62
N SER A 59 15.44 25.40 -9.14
CA SER A 59 16.36 24.34 -9.55
C SER A 59 16.75 23.41 -8.39
N ARG A 60 16.97 23.96 -7.18
CA ARG A 60 17.24 23.16 -5.97
C ARG A 60 16.03 22.35 -5.52
N ARG A 61 14.82 22.88 -5.66
CA ARG A 61 13.57 22.16 -5.35
C ARG A 61 13.33 21.04 -6.34
N GLU A 62 13.56 21.30 -7.63
CA GLU A 62 13.39 20.31 -8.69
C GLU A 62 14.38 19.15 -8.54
N THR A 63 15.67 19.44 -8.34
CA THR A 63 16.68 18.39 -8.08
C THR A 63 16.39 17.58 -6.82
N LYS A 64 15.83 18.21 -5.78
CA LYS A 64 15.38 17.50 -4.57
C LYS A 64 14.19 16.58 -4.86
N ARG A 65 13.22 17.03 -5.66
CA ARG A 65 12.08 16.20 -6.10
C ARG A 65 12.55 15.00 -6.90
N GLN A 66 13.41 15.23 -7.89
CA GLN A 66 13.95 14.18 -8.74
C GLN A 66 14.68 13.11 -7.94
N ARG A 67 15.54 13.49 -6.98
CA ARG A 67 16.21 12.53 -6.08
C ARG A 67 15.25 11.67 -5.26
N LEU A 68 14.11 12.22 -4.85
CA LEU A 68 13.10 11.48 -4.10
C LEU A 68 12.33 10.53 -5.01
N GLU A 69 12.03 10.95 -6.23
CA GLU A 69 11.40 10.11 -7.26
C GLU A 69 12.32 8.95 -7.65
N ASP A 70 13.60 9.20 -7.90
CA ASP A 70 14.61 8.17 -8.18
C ASP A 70 14.74 7.17 -7.02
N ALA A 71 14.76 7.65 -5.78
CA ALA A 71 14.83 6.78 -4.60
C ALA A 71 13.55 5.94 -4.42
N ARG A 72 12.38 6.48 -4.79
CA ARG A 72 11.12 5.74 -4.79
C ARG A 72 11.11 4.69 -5.89
N GLU A 73 11.52 5.05 -7.10
CA GLU A 73 11.61 4.12 -8.23
C GLU A 73 12.61 3.00 -7.92
N ALA A 74 13.78 3.31 -7.37
CA ALA A 74 14.75 2.29 -6.97
C ALA A 74 14.19 1.31 -5.93
N ARG A 75 13.37 1.78 -4.98
CA ARG A 75 12.68 0.91 -4.02
C ARG A 75 11.62 0.05 -4.69
N LEU A 76 10.84 0.61 -5.61
CA LEU A 76 9.82 -0.13 -6.36
C LEU A 76 10.47 -1.17 -7.28
N ARG A 77 11.57 -0.81 -7.96
CA ARG A 77 12.35 -1.72 -8.81
C ARG A 77 12.97 -2.85 -7.99
N ALA A 78 13.60 -2.55 -6.84
CA ALA A 78 14.14 -3.60 -5.97
C ALA A 78 13.06 -4.55 -5.41
N LEU A 79 11.82 -4.08 -5.25
CA LEU A 79 10.69 -4.95 -4.90
C LEU A 79 10.24 -5.79 -6.11
N ALA A 80 10.17 -5.19 -7.29
CA ALA A 80 9.82 -5.88 -8.53
C ALA A 80 10.85 -6.96 -8.90
N ASP A 81 12.15 -6.65 -8.85
CA ASP A 81 13.24 -7.59 -9.13
C ASP A 81 13.21 -8.78 -8.13
N ARG A 82 12.90 -8.51 -6.86
CA ARG A 82 12.73 -9.55 -5.85
C ARG A 82 11.50 -10.41 -6.12
N GLU A 83 10.39 -9.82 -6.56
CA GLU A 83 9.18 -10.56 -6.94
C GLU A 83 9.40 -11.39 -8.21
N GLU A 84 10.16 -10.86 -9.17
CA GLU A 84 10.52 -11.56 -10.41
C GLU A 84 11.43 -12.77 -10.12
N GLU A 85 12.40 -12.67 -9.19
CA GLU A 85 13.23 -13.81 -8.75
C GLU A 85 12.41 -14.95 -8.14
N TYR A 86 11.29 -14.67 -7.45
CA TYR A 86 10.38 -15.71 -6.94
C TYR A 86 9.38 -16.22 -7.99
N HIS A 87 9.09 -15.45 -9.04
CA HIS A 87 8.13 -15.81 -10.07
C HIS A 87 8.74 -16.45 -11.32
N ASP A 88 10.03 -16.25 -11.61
CA ASP A 88 10.68 -16.82 -12.79
C ASP A 88 10.82 -18.35 -12.69
N ASP A 89 10.96 -18.89 -11.47
CA ASP A 89 10.88 -20.32 -11.18
C ASP A 89 9.48 -20.91 -11.44
N GLU A 90 8.42 -20.09 -11.37
CA GLU A 90 7.02 -20.53 -11.58
C GLU A 90 6.53 -20.31 -13.02
N ARG A 91 7.05 -19.31 -13.74
CA ARG A 91 6.52 -18.89 -15.05
C ARG A 91 7.10 -19.68 -16.23
N ALA A 92 8.29 -20.29 -16.08
CA ALA A 92 8.95 -21.07 -17.12
C ALA A 92 8.77 -22.60 -16.98
N GLN A 93 7.72 -23.06 -16.29
CA GLN A 93 7.43 -24.49 -16.22
C GLN A 93 6.50 -24.85 -17.37
N GLU A 94 7.14 -25.19 -18.49
CA GLU A 94 6.60 -26.01 -19.57
C GLU A 94 5.47 -26.91 -19.07
N ILE A 95 4.30 -26.81 -19.72
CA ILE A 95 3.05 -27.53 -19.43
C ILE A 95 3.24 -29.01 -19.77
N ASP A 96 4.19 -29.66 -19.10
CA ASP A 96 4.43 -31.08 -19.26
C ASP A 96 3.31 -31.78 -18.49
N GLU A 97 2.46 -32.54 -19.17
CA GLU A 97 1.38 -33.28 -18.53
C GLU A 97 1.99 -34.28 -17.53
N PRO A 98 1.50 -34.36 -16.28
CA PRO A 98 2.07 -35.29 -15.31
C PRO A 98 1.93 -36.73 -15.78
N ASP A 99 3.01 -37.50 -15.64
CA ASP A 99 3.00 -38.94 -15.90
C ASP A 99 1.92 -39.66 -15.07
N GLU A 100 1.42 -40.79 -15.57
CA GLU A 100 0.38 -41.59 -14.91
C GLU A 100 0.78 -42.04 -13.51
N SER A 101 2.08 -42.28 -13.28
CA SER A 101 2.61 -42.62 -11.97
C SER A 101 2.40 -41.48 -10.95
N ILE A 102 2.55 -40.24 -11.40
CA ILE A 102 2.38 -39.03 -10.61
C ILE A 102 0.90 -38.75 -10.38
N LEU A 103 0.05 -38.92 -11.41
CA LEU A 103 -1.41 -38.81 -11.25
C LEU A 103 -1.95 -39.80 -10.19
N ASN A 104 -1.45 -41.02 -10.20
CA ASN A 104 -1.78 -42.01 -9.17
C ASN A 104 -1.26 -41.59 -7.78
N LEU A 105 -0.05 -41.02 -7.70
CA LEU A 105 0.51 -40.49 -6.47
C LEU A 105 -0.32 -39.32 -5.92
N MET A 106 -0.74 -38.39 -6.79
CA MET A 106 -1.65 -37.29 -6.44
C MET A 106 -2.95 -37.84 -5.86
N SER A 107 -3.60 -38.80 -6.55
CA SER A 107 -4.86 -39.38 -6.07
C SER A 107 -4.74 -39.99 -4.66
N ARG A 108 -3.67 -40.76 -4.39
CA ARG A 108 -3.43 -41.34 -3.07
C ARG A 108 -3.14 -40.27 -2.01
N THR A 109 -2.30 -39.29 -2.35
CA THR A 109 -1.93 -38.20 -1.44
C THR A 109 -3.15 -37.36 -1.07
N ALA A 110 -4.01 -37.02 -2.04
CA ALA A 110 -5.25 -36.30 -1.81
C ALA A 110 -6.19 -37.05 -0.85
N LYS A 111 -6.35 -38.36 -1.04
CA LYS A 111 -7.13 -39.20 -0.11
C LYS A 111 -6.56 -39.16 1.30
N HIS A 112 -5.25 -39.36 1.44
CA HIS A 112 -4.61 -39.35 2.76
C HIS A 112 -4.70 -38.00 3.47
N LEU A 113 -4.58 -36.89 2.75
CA LEU A 113 -4.76 -35.56 3.31
C LEU A 113 -6.19 -35.35 3.81
N LEU A 114 -7.20 -35.80 3.06
CA LEU A 114 -8.62 -35.67 3.44
C LEU A 114 -9.02 -36.56 4.62
N THR A 115 -8.36 -37.71 4.79
CA THR A 115 -8.58 -38.61 5.93
C THR A 115 -7.77 -38.23 7.16
N SER A 116 -6.70 -37.45 6.98
CA SER A 116 -5.82 -37.04 8.08
C SER A 116 -6.53 -36.05 9.01
N PRO A 117 -6.36 -36.18 10.35
CA PRO A 117 -6.89 -35.20 11.30
C PRO A 117 -6.18 -33.84 11.18
N ASN A 118 -4.95 -33.80 10.66
CA ASN A 118 -4.20 -32.57 10.43
C ASN A 118 -3.57 -32.60 9.02
N PRO A 119 -4.26 -32.09 7.99
CA PRO A 119 -3.77 -32.12 6.62
C PRO A 119 -2.53 -31.25 6.42
N ILE A 120 -2.50 -30.06 7.05
CA ILE A 120 -1.39 -29.09 6.91
C ILE A 120 -0.09 -29.70 7.44
N GLN A 121 -0.14 -30.34 8.61
CA GLN A 121 1.04 -30.97 9.18
C GLN A 121 1.51 -32.18 8.36
N LEU A 122 0.59 -32.95 7.79
CA LEU A 122 0.94 -34.09 6.94
C LEU A 122 1.59 -33.61 5.63
N GLU A 123 1.06 -32.56 5.01
CA GLU A 123 1.65 -31.93 3.84
C GLU A 123 3.05 -31.39 4.13
N ALA A 124 3.22 -30.65 5.23
CA ALA A 124 4.53 -30.16 5.67
C ALA A 124 5.53 -31.31 5.90
N ARG A 125 5.07 -32.43 6.47
CA ARG A 125 5.91 -33.62 6.67
C ARG A 125 6.30 -34.29 5.36
N ILE A 126 5.37 -34.37 4.40
CA ILE A 126 5.66 -34.90 3.06
C ILE A 126 6.70 -34.01 2.38
N LEU A 127 6.52 -32.70 2.42
CA LEU A 127 7.47 -31.73 1.86
C LEU A 127 8.84 -31.76 2.56
N ALA A 128 8.88 -31.94 3.88
CA ALA A 128 10.15 -32.02 4.60
C ALA A 128 10.96 -33.28 4.22
N ASN A 129 10.30 -34.42 4.03
CA ASN A 129 10.96 -35.69 3.72
C ASN A 129 11.19 -35.89 2.22
N HIS A 130 10.30 -35.36 1.37
CA HIS A 130 10.28 -35.58 -0.07
C HIS A 130 10.34 -34.29 -0.89
N GLY A 131 10.72 -33.16 -0.28
CA GLY A 131 10.73 -31.86 -0.94
C GLY A 131 11.68 -31.77 -2.13
N SER A 132 12.75 -32.58 -2.14
CA SER A 132 13.68 -32.69 -3.27
C SER A 132 13.19 -33.63 -4.38
N ASP A 133 12.15 -34.44 -4.15
CA ASP A 133 11.64 -35.38 -5.13
C ASP A 133 10.72 -34.64 -6.14
N PRO A 134 11.02 -34.68 -7.45
CA PRO A 134 10.20 -34.02 -8.47
C PRO A 134 8.78 -34.59 -8.56
N ARG A 135 8.54 -35.83 -8.11
CA ARG A 135 7.20 -36.43 -8.11
C ARG A 135 6.23 -35.72 -7.17
N PHE A 136 6.73 -35.08 -6.11
CA PHE A 136 5.94 -34.30 -5.16
C PHE A 136 5.94 -32.80 -5.48
N ALA A 137 6.46 -32.40 -6.64
CA ALA A 137 6.50 -30.99 -7.03
C ALA A 137 5.08 -30.38 -7.14
N PHE A 138 4.04 -31.21 -7.29
CA PHE A 138 2.66 -30.74 -7.30
C PHE A 138 2.17 -30.10 -6.00
N LEU A 139 2.79 -30.43 -4.86
CA LEU A 139 2.50 -29.78 -3.59
C LEU A 139 3.07 -28.36 -3.52
N ARG A 140 4.03 -28.02 -4.40
CA ARG A 140 4.65 -26.69 -4.47
C ARG A 140 4.08 -25.80 -5.58
N GLY A 141 3.03 -26.24 -6.26
CA GLY A 141 2.35 -25.46 -7.30
C GLY A 141 2.49 -25.99 -8.73
N LYS A 142 3.34 -27.00 -8.98
CA LYS A 142 3.34 -27.69 -10.29
C LYS A 142 2.02 -28.41 -10.52
N TRP A 143 1.56 -28.50 -11.76
CA TRP A 143 0.36 -29.26 -12.11
C TRP A 143 -0.87 -28.92 -11.25
N LYS A 144 -1.01 -27.64 -10.88
CA LYS A 144 -2.04 -27.17 -9.94
C LYS A 144 -3.44 -27.60 -10.35
N GLU A 145 -3.77 -27.52 -11.65
CA GLU A 145 -5.06 -27.93 -12.18
C GLU A 145 -5.35 -29.42 -11.92
N LYS A 146 -4.41 -30.30 -12.28
CA LYS A 146 -4.54 -31.76 -12.05
C LYS A 146 -4.57 -32.11 -10.57
N TRP A 147 -3.83 -31.38 -9.74
CA TRP A 147 -3.87 -31.52 -8.29
C TRP A 147 -5.23 -31.13 -7.71
N ASP A 148 -5.81 -30.02 -8.18
CA ASP A 148 -7.14 -29.57 -7.77
C ASP A 148 -8.22 -30.57 -8.21
N GLU A 149 -8.14 -31.10 -9.43
CA GLU A 149 -9.00 -32.20 -9.91
C GLU A 149 -8.90 -33.44 -9.02
N ALA A 150 -7.68 -33.86 -8.67
CA ALA A 150 -7.44 -35.02 -7.80
C ALA A 150 -8.04 -34.82 -6.40
N LYS A 151 -7.90 -33.63 -5.81
CA LYS A 151 -8.51 -33.28 -4.51
C LYS A 151 -10.04 -33.30 -4.59
N MET A 152 -10.62 -32.74 -5.65
CA MET A 152 -12.07 -32.73 -5.85
C MET A 152 -12.62 -34.14 -6.01
N LYS A 153 -11.96 -34.99 -6.80
CA LYS A 153 -12.31 -36.40 -6.97
C LYS A 153 -12.24 -37.15 -5.64
N ALA A 154 -11.16 -37.00 -4.89
CA ALA A 154 -10.99 -37.65 -3.59
C ALA A 154 -12.05 -37.20 -2.56
N LYS A 155 -12.43 -35.91 -2.58
CA LYS A 155 -13.50 -35.38 -1.72
C LYS A 155 -14.85 -35.98 -2.08
N LYS A 156 -15.18 -36.05 -3.37
CA LYS A 156 -16.41 -36.69 -3.85
C LYS A 156 -16.47 -38.16 -3.44
N GLU A 157 -15.40 -38.91 -3.68
CA GLU A 157 -15.33 -40.34 -3.29
C GLU A 157 -15.52 -40.51 -1.77
N ARG A 158 -14.94 -39.64 -0.94
CA ARG A 158 -15.13 -39.67 0.51
C ARG A 158 -16.58 -39.40 0.92
N ASP A 159 -17.21 -38.42 0.30
CA ASP A 159 -18.60 -38.06 0.62
C ASP A 159 -19.57 -39.15 0.15
N ASP A 160 -19.34 -39.76 -1.01
CA ASP A 160 -20.09 -40.90 -1.52
C ASP A 160 -19.94 -42.12 -0.59
N GLU A 161 -18.72 -42.41 -0.12
CA GLU A 161 -18.45 -43.50 0.82
C GLU A 161 -19.14 -43.25 2.18
N ARG A 162 -19.09 -42.02 2.69
CA ARG A 162 -19.80 -41.65 3.92
C ARG A 162 -21.31 -41.78 3.77
N ALA A 163 -21.86 -41.41 2.60
CA ALA A 163 -23.27 -41.59 2.30
C ALA A 163 -23.65 -43.07 2.26
N ARG A 164 -22.86 -43.93 1.61
CA ARG A 164 -23.07 -45.39 1.59
C ARG A 164 -23.00 -46.01 2.98
N GLN A 165 -22.01 -45.63 3.78
CA GLN A 165 -21.89 -46.10 5.16
C GLN A 165 -23.11 -45.71 5.99
N SER A 166 -23.58 -44.47 5.86
CA SER A 166 -24.80 -44.02 6.57
C SER A 166 -26.07 -44.74 6.10
N ALA A 167 -26.20 -45.04 4.81
CA ALA A 167 -27.34 -45.79 4.26
C ALA A 167 -27.32 -47.26 4.72
N SER A 168 -26.14 -47.90 4.76
CA SER A 168 -25.99 -49.26 5.26
C SER A 168 -26.28 -49.38 6.77
N ALA A 169 -25.87 -48.38 7.56
CA ALA A 169 -26.16 -48.33 8.99
C ALA A 169 -27.66 -48.12 9.27
N ALA A 170 -28.34 -47.30 8.46
CA ALA A 170 -29.78 -47.09 8.59
C ALA A 170 -30.60 -48.35 8.27
N LEU A 171 -30.17 -49.16 7.28
CA LEU A 171 -30.81 -50.42 6.95
C LEU A 171 -30.55 -51.53 8.00
N GLY A 172 -29.38 -51.52 8.65
CA GLY A 172 -29.07 -52.45 9.74
C GLY A 172 -29.87 -52.19 11.03
N ALA A 173 -30.37 -50.98 11.25
CA ALA A 173 -31.11 -50.60 12.46
C ALA A 173 -32.60 -51.02 12.43
N VAL A 174 -33.19 -51.29 11.25
CA VAL A 174 -34.61 -51.66 11.11
C VAL A 174 -34.84 -53.18 11.26
N GLY A 175 -33.81 -54.00 11.13
CA GLY A 175 -33.91 -55.46 11.26
C GLY A 175 -33.86 -56.01 12.70
N GLY A 176 -33.78 -55.15 13.72
CA GLY A 176 -33.56 -55.54 15.11
C GLY A 176 -34.81 -55.71 15.99
N TYR A 177 -36.03 -55.62 15.41
CA TYR A 177 -37.29 -55.59 16.17
C TYR A 177 -38.21 -56.78 15.89
N GLU A 178 -37.65 -57.98 15.72
CA GLU A 178 -38.44 -59.22 15.60
C GLU A 178 -37.75 -60.36 16.35
N SER A 179 -37.91 -60.40 17.68
CA SER A 179 -37.87 -61.61 18.54
C SER A 179 -37.91 -61.20 20.02
N ASP A 180 -39.12 -61.09 20.60
CA ASP A 180 -39.53 -61.73 21.87
C ASP A 180 -41.06 -61.63 22.02
#